data_AF-A0A4V5P222-F1
#
_entry.id   AF-A0A4V5P222-F1
#
_cell.length_a   1.000
_cell.length_b   1.000
_cell.length_c   1.000
_cell.angle_alpha   90.00
_cell.angle_beta   90.00
_cell.angle_gamma   90.00
#
_symmetry.space_group_name_H-M   'P 1'
#
loop_
_entity.id
_entity.type
_entity.pdbx_description
1 polymer ?
#
loop_
_entity_poly.entity_id
_entity_poly.type
_entity_poly.pdbx_seq_one_letter_code
_entity_poly.pdbx_strand_id
1 'polypeptide(L)'
;MKNKYTEIVNELTDREIMFHLVATQVLLMVISLILGFFLFDDLSSFWELLKWEDSKIWTVGVVSGLVIVNVDMLLMKILPASFYDDGGLNHRLFQNRAVWQIAAIAALVAIGEEVLFRGVLQTHFGLVITSIIFALIHYRYLFNPFLFINIVVLSFFIGYIYEITDNLLVTIVLHFIVDFLLGVMIRFSRKRSNQRGGKINYE
;
A
#
# COMPACT_ATOMS: atom_id res chain seq x y z
N MET A 1 6.56 7.22 -21.93
CA MET A 1 6.40 6.03 -21.07
C MET A 1 5.17 6.12 -20.17
N LYS A 2 4.96 7.22 -19.44
CA LYS A 2 3.72 7.46 -18.65
C LYS A 2 2.42 7.29 -19.47
N ASN A 3 2.37 7.85 -20.67
CA ASN A 3 1.18 7.76 -21.54
C ASN A 3 0.87 6.30 -21.95
N LYS A 4 1.89 5.53 -22.34
CA LYS A 4 1.76 4.11 -22.67
C LYS A 4 1.28 3.26 -21.49
N TYR A 5 1.75 3.55 -20.27
CA TYR A 5 1.23 2.87 -19.06
C TYR A 5 -0.26 3.17 -18.85
N THR A 6 -0.64 4.44 -18.96
CA THR A 6 -2.02 4.89 -18.75
C THR A 6 -2.96 4.31 -19.82
N GLU A 7 -2.50 4.22 -21.07
CA GLU A 7 -3.21 3.55 -22.17
C GLU A 7 -3.48 2.07 -21.84
N ILE A 8 -2.44 1.32 -21.44
CA ILE A 8 -2.60 -0.10 -21.04
C ILE A 8 -3.61 -0.24 -19.90
N VAL A 9 -3.52 0.60 -18.86
CA VAL A 9 -4.46 0.55 -17.74
C VAL A 9 -5.89 0.81 -18.21
N ASN A 10 -6.10 1.72 -19.16
CA ASN A 10 -7.43 2.02 -19.70
C ASN A 10 -8.01 0.89 -20.55
N GLU A 11 -7.16 0.04 -21.15
CA GLU A 11 -7.59 -1.13 -21.93
C GLU A 11 -7.99 -2.33 -21.05
N LEU A 12 -7.42 -2.44 -19.84
CA LEU A 12 -7.76 -3.52 -18.91
C LEU A 12 -9.17 -3.37 -18.35
N THR A 13 -9.83 -4.48 -18.07
CA THR A 13 -11.08 -4.56 -17.28
C THR A 13 -10.79 -4.51 -15.78
N ASP A 14 -11.79 -4.17 -14.96
CA ASP A 14 -11.64 -4.15 -13.49
C ASP A 14 -11.31 -5.54 -12.92
N ARG A 15 -11.68 -6.62 -13.65
CA ARG A 15 -11.35 -8.00 -13.30
C ARG A 15 -9.87 -8.29 -13.57
N GLU A 16 -9.34 -7.82 -14.70
CA GLU A 16 -7.92 -7.98 -15.03
C GLU A 16 -7.03 -7.16 -14.09
N ILE A 17 -7.43 -5.94 -13.72
CA ILE A 17 -6.72 -5.16 -12.70
C ILE A 17 -6.65 -5.94 -11.38
N MET A 18 -7.77 -6.52 -10.94
CA MET A 18 -7.79 -7.33 -9.72
C MET A 18 -6.92 -8.59 -9.85
N PHE A 19 -6.98 -9.26 -11.00
CA PHE A 19 -6.14 -10.42 -11.27
C PHE A 19 -4.65 -10.06 -11.19
N HIS A 20 -4.23 -8.97 -11.82
CA HIS A 20 -2.85 -8.52 -11.76
C HIS A 20 -2.42 -8.15 -10.33
N LEU A 21 -3.28 -7.47 -9.56
CA LEU A 21 -3.00 -7.20 -8.15
C LEU A 21 -2.74 -8.51 -7.39
N VAL A 22 -3.67 -9.46 -7.46
CA VAL A 22 -3.54 -10.75 -6.75
C VAL A 22 -2.32 -11.54 -7.24
N ALA A 23 -2.08 -11.56 -8.56
CA ALA A 23 -0.93 -12.23 -9.16
C ALA A 23 0.39 -11.64 -8.66
N THR A 24 0.47 -10.31 -8.53
CA THR A 24 1.64 -9.66 -7.92
C THR A 24 1.80 -10.10 -6.47
N GLN A 25 0.75 -10.12 -5.66
CA GLN A 25 0.86 -10.54 -4.24
C GLN A 25 1.27 -12.01 -4.10
N VAL A 26 0.75 -12.90 -4.96
CA VAL A 26 1.20 -14.30 -5.02
C VAL A 26 2.67 -14.39 -5.41
N LEU A 27 3.11 -13.59 -6.40
CA LEU A 27 4.51 -13.54 -6.80
C LEU A 27 5.41 -13.07 -5.65
N LEU A 28 5.03 -12.01 -4.92
CA LEU A 28 5.78 -11.54 -3.76
C LEU A 28 5.88 -12.62 -2.68
N MET A 29 4.80 -13.35 -2.41
CA MET A 29 4.81 -14.47 -1.47
C MET A 29 5.72 -15.61 -1.92
N VAL A 30 5.70 -15.97 -3.21
CA VAL A 30 6.61 -16.99 -3.77
C VAL A 30 8.06 -16.55 -3.66
N ILE A 31 8.36 -15.30 -3.99
CA ILE A 31 9.72 -14.73 -3.84
C ILE A 31 10.13 -14.73 -2.37
N SER A 32 9.24 -14.36 -1.46
CA SER A 32 9.50 -14.38 -0.02
C SER A 32 9.83 -15.78 0.48
N LEU A 33 9.11 -16.80 0.02
CA LEU A 33 9.38 -18.19 0.37
C LEU A 33 10.74 -18.67 -0.17
N ILE A 34 11.05 -18.36 -1.43
CA ILE A 34 12.33 -18.74 -2.05
C ILE A 34 13.49 -18.04 -1.35
N LEU A 35 13.43 -16.72 -1.20
CA LEU A 35 14.49 -15.95 -0.53
C LEU A 35 14.58 -16.33 0.94
N GLY A 36 13.44 -16.51 1.62
CA GLY A 36 13.40 -16.94 3.01
C GLY A 36 14.10 -18.27 3.24
N PHE A 37 13.91 -19.25 2.34
CA PHE A 37 14.59 -20.53 2.39
C PHE A 37 16.12 -20.43 2.26
N PHE A 38 16.65 -19.46 1.52
CA PHE A 38 18.09 -19.28 1.33
C PHE A 38 18.74 -18.33 2.34
N LEU A 39 17.99 -17.37 2.88
CA LEU A 39 18.53 -16.31 3.74
C LEU A 39 18.37 -16.59 5.23
N PHE A 40 17.33 -17.31 5.63
CA PHE A 40 17.16 -17.74 7.03
C PHE A 40 17.81 -19.09 7.26
N ASP A 41 18.56 -19.21 8.34
CA ASP A 41 19.16 -20.49 8.77
C ASP A 41 18.09 -21.50 9.23
N ASP A 42 16.97 -21.00 9.77
CA ASP A 42 15.86 -21.79 10.26
C ASP A 42 14.51 -21.10 10.06
N LEU A 43 13.45 -21.89 9.86
CA LEU A 43 12.09 -21.35 9.68
C LEU A 43 11.55 -20.66 10.94
N SER A 44 12.03 -21.03 12.14
CA SER A 44 11.61 -20.42 13.40
C SER A 44 12.00 -18.95 13.49
N SER A 45 13.18 -18.56 12.99
CA SER A 45 13.66 -17.18 12.95
C SER A 45 12.69 -16.24 12.24
N PHE A 46 11.98 -16.71 11.20
CA PHE A 46 10.92 -15.92 10.58
C PHE A 46 9.68 -15.79 11.48
N TRP A 47 9.29 -16.88 12.16
CA TRP A 47 8.15 -16.86 13.08
C TRP A 47 8.39 -15.97 14.31
N GLU A 48 9.64 -15.78 14.73
CA GLU A 48 10.02 -14.86 15.80
C GLU A 48 9.71 -13.39 15.48
N LEU A 49 9.59 -13.04 14.20
CA LEU A 49 9.17 -11.71 13.75
C LEU A 49 7.67 -11.45 13.99
N LEU A 50 6.87 -12.50 14.21
CA LEU A 50 5.42 -12.44 14.38
C LEU A 50 5.04 -12.48 15.87
N LYS A 51 5.23 -11.36 16.56
CA LYS A 51 4.95 -11.23 18.00
C LYS A 51 3.49 -10.79 18.25
N TRP A 52 2.58 -11.76 18.25
CA TRP A 52 1.12 -11.54 18.31
C TRP A 52 0.61 -10.83 19.58
N GLU A 53 1.27 -11.03 20.71
CA GLU A 53 0.87 -10.46 22.00
C GLU A 53 1.46 -9.06 22.25
N ASP A 54 2.21 -8.52 21.29
CA ASP A 54 2.85 -7.22 21.43
C ASP A 54 1.84 -6.06 21.30
N SER A 55 1.67 -5.31 22.39
CA SER A 55 0.82 -4.11 22.42
C SER A 55 1.19 -3.04 21.38
N LYS A 56 2.43 -3.03 20.87
CA LYS A 56 2.88 -2.11 19.81
C LYS A 56 2.09 -2.25 18.51
N ILE A 57 1.47 -3.40 18.25
CA ILE A 57 0.58 -3.59 17.11
C ILE A 57 -0.52 -2.51 17.12
N TRP A 58 -1.10 -2.28 18.29
CA TRP A 58 -2.18 -1.31 18.48
C TRP A 58 -1.65 0.11 18.75
N THR A 59 -0.62 0.26 19.58
CA THR A 59 -0.14 1.59 20.00
C THR A 59 0.78 2.26 18.97
N VAL A 60 1.59 1.49 18.24
CA VAL A 60 2.50 2.01 17.21
C VAL A 60 1.92 1.77 15.83
N GLY A 61 1.47 0.54 15.52
CA GLY A 61 0.99 0.17 14.20
C GLY A 61 -0.23 0.98 13.77
N VAL A 62 -1.33 0.88 14.53
CA VAL A 62 -2.57 1.63 14.24
C VAL A 62 -2.34 3.14 14.29
N VAL A 63 -1.65 3.65 15.32
CA VAL A 63 -1.41 5.11 15.44
C VAL A 63 -0.60 5.64 14.27
N SER A 64 0.48 4.95 13.88
CA SER A 64 1.31 5.37 12.74
C SER A 64 0.53 5.32 11.43
N GLY A 65 -0.29 4.28 11.23
CA GLY A 65 -1.17 4.18 10.05
C GLY A 65 -2.17 5.33 10.00
N LEU A 66 -2.81 5.67 11.12
CA LEU A 66 -3.71 6.81 11.22
C LEU A 66 -3.00 8.13 10.97
N VAL A 67 -1.78 8.32 11.50
CA VAL A 67 -0.97 9.52 11.26
C VAL A 67 -0.68 9.68 9.76
N ILE A 68 -0.22 8.62 9.08
CA ILE A 68 0.02 8.63 7.64
C ILE A 68 -1.24 9.03 6.88
N VAL A 69 -2.38 8.38 7.17
CA VAL A 69 -3.66 8.69 6.51
C VAL A 69 -4.05 10.15 6.71
N ASN A 70 -3.88 10.71 7.91
CA ASN A 70 -4.18 12.11 8.19
C ASN A 70 -3.24 13.06 7.44
N VAL A 71 -1.95 12.74 7.36
CA VAL A 71 -0.96 13.50 6.57
C VAL A 71 -1.34 13.47 5.10
N ASP A 72 -1.63 12.31 4.53
CA ASP A 72 -2.05 12.17 3.13
C ASP A 72 -3.34 12.93 2.85
N MET A 73 -4.33 12.88 3.76
CA MET A 73 -5.56 13.68 3.66
C MET A 73 -5.29 15.18 3.66
N LEU A 74 -4.34 15.63 4.47
CA LEU A 74 -3.96 17.04 4.53
C LEU A 74 -3.26 17.45 3.23
N LEU A 75 -2.32 16.64 2.75
CA LEU A 75 -1.62 16.87 1.49
C LEU A 75 -2.58 16.87 0.29
N MET A 76 -3.56 15.95 0.23
CA MET A 76 -4.60 15.94 -0.80
C MET A 76 -5.50 17.19 -0.80
N LYS A 77 -5.61 17.91 0.32
CA LYS A 77 -6.36 19.18 0.40
C LYS A 77 -5.53 20.38 -0.04
N ILE A 78 -4.21 20.32 0.14
CA ILE A 78 -3.29 21.44 -0.10
C ILE A 78 -2.71 21.37 -1.52
N LEU A 79 -2.34 20.17 -1.96
CA LEU A 79 -1.62 19.95 -3.21
C LEU A 79 -2.57 19.80 -4.41
N PRO A 80 -2.10 20.11 -5.64
CA PRO A 80 -2.88 19.88 -6.84
C PRO A 80 -3.26 18.41 -7.02
N ALA A 81 -4.47 18.13 -7.49
CA ALA A 81 -4.95 16.77 -7.73
C ALA A 81 -4.07 15.97 -8.72
N SER A 82 -3.34 16.65 -9.62
CA SER A 82 -2.39 16.03 -10.55
C SER A 82 -1.21 15.35 -9.85
N PHE A 83 -0.89 15.70 -8.60
CA PHE A 83 0.19 15.07 -7.84
C PHE A 83 -0.18 13.64 -7.44
N TYR A 84 -1.48 13.37 -7.27
CA TYR A 84 -2.01 12.05 -6.95
C TYR A 84 -2.51 11.29 -8.20
N ASP A 85 -2.19 11.77 -9.40
CA ASP A 85 -2.51 11.08 -10.64
C ASP A 85 -1.66 9.81 -10.79
N ASP A 86 -2.35 8.69 -10.58
CA ASP A 86 -1.83 7.34 -10.55
C ASP A 86 -2.28 6.53 -11.79
N GLY A 87 -2.78 7.22 -12.83
CA GLY A 87 -3.39 6.62 -14.02
C GLY A 87 -4.83 6.14 -13.81
N GLY A 88 -5.48 6.48 -12.69
CA GLY A 88 -6.85 6.08 -12.35
C GLY A 88 -6.97 4.67 -11.78
N LEU A 89 -5.85 3.97 -11.58
CA LEU A 89 -5.81 2.58 -11.13
C LEU A 89 -6.49 2.42 -9.76
N ASN A 90 -6.15 3.26 -8.77
CA ASN A 90 -6.76 3.18 -7.43
C ASN A 90 -8.26 3.47 -7.47
N HIS A 91 -8.71 4.37 -8.35
CA HIS A 91 -10.15 4.62 -8.53
C HIS A 91 -10.87 3.36 -9.01
N ARG A 92 -10.33 2.71 -10.04
CA ARG A 92 -10.90 1.47 -10.60
C ARG A 92 -10.85 0.29 -9.63
N LEU A 93 -9.80 0.22 -8.81
CA LEU A 93 -9.65 -0.81 -7.78
C LEU A 93 -10.71 -0.73 -6.69
N PHE A 94 -11.02 0.48 -6.20
CA PHE A 94 -11.81 0.65 -4.97
C PHE A 94 -13.22 1.22 -5.16
N GLN A 95 -13.48 2.00 -6.21
CA GLN A 95 -14.72 2.79 -6.35
C GLN A 95 -15.99 1.93 -6.27
N ASN A 96 -15.99 0.75 -6.90
CA ASN A 96 -17.16 -0.13 -7.03
C ASN A 96 -17.11 -1.33 -6.08
N ARG A 97 -16.25 -1.31 -5.06
CA ARG A 97 -16.07 -2.43 -4.12
C ARG A 97 -16.81 -2.18 -2.80
N ALA A 98 -17.30 -3.24 -2.19
CA ALA A 98 -17.83 -3.20 -0.83
C ALA A 98 -16.70 -2.94 0.19
N VAL A 99 -17.01 -2.41 1.38
CA VAL A 99 -15.97 -2.09 2.40
C VAL A 99 -15.17 -3.35 2.75
N TRP A 100 -15.84 -4.49 2.91
CA TRP A 100 -15.19 -5.75 3.22
C TRP A 100 -14.25 -6.22 2.08
N GLN A 101 -14.56 -5.92 0.82
CA GLN A 101 -13.68 -6.23 -0.31
C GLN A 101 -12.44 -5.34 -0.27
N ILE A 102 -12.60 -4.05 0.08
CA ILE A 102 -11.47 -3.13 0.25
C ILE A 102 -10.58 -3.62 1.40
N ALA A 103 -11.17 -4.05 2.53
CA ALA A 103 -10.42 -4.64 3.63
C ALA A 103 -9.64 -5.90 3.20
N ALA A 104 -10.27 -6.81 2.45
CA ALA A 104 -9.60 -8.01 1.94
C ALA A 104 -8.43 -7.67 0.99
N ILE A 105 -8.62 -6.70 0.11
CA ILE A 105 -7.58 -6.21 -0.80
C ILE A 105 -6.41 -5.60 0.00
N ALA A 106 -6.70 -4.68 0.91
CA ALA A 106 -5.70 -4.02 1.75
C ALA A 106 -4.93 -5.02 2.61
N ALA A 107 -5.61 -6.03 3.17
CA ALA A 107 -4.94 -7.07 3.95
C ALA A 107 -4.03 -7.95 3.08
N LEU A 108 -4.49 -8.34 1.89
CA LEU A 108 -3.69 -9.12 0.95
C LEU A 108 -2.41 -8.38 0.54
N VAL A 109 -2.53 -7.10 0.20
CA VAL A 109 -1.40 -6.24 -0.20
C VAL A 109 -0.45 -6.03 0.97
N ALA A 110 -0.97 -5.61 2.13
CA ALA A 110 -0.15 -5.37 3.32
C ALA A 110 0.62 -6.62 3.74
N ILE A 111 -0.01 -7.80 3.76
CA ILE A 111 0.68 -9.05 4.11
C ILE A 111 1.74 -9.39 3.06
N GLY A 112 1.38 -9.40 1.77
CA GLY A 112 2.29 -9.80 0.69
C GLY A 112 3.53 -8.91 0.60
N GLU A 113 3.34 -7.60 0.72
CA GLU A 113 4.43 -6.63 0.68
C GLU A 113 5.27 -6.65 1.95
N GLU A 114 4.66 -6.57 3.14
CA GLU A 114 5.46 -6.53 4.38
C GLU A 114 6.24 -7.83 4.61
N VAL A 115 5.69 -9.00 4.26
CA VAL A 115 6.43 -10.27 4.37
C VAL A 115 7.69 -10.25 3.51
N LEU A 116 7.61 -9.80 2.25
CA LEU A 116 8.80 -9.72 1.40
C LEU A 116 9.75 -8.64 1.88
N PHE A 117 9.25 -7.42 2.04
CA PHE A 117 10.11 -6.26 2.24
C PHE A 117 10.67 -6.20 3.65
N ARG A 118 9.83 -6.37 4.68
CA ARG A 118 10.28 -6.22 6.08
C ARG A 118 10.71 -7.57 6.62
N GLY A 119 9.88 -8.59 6.41
CA GLY A 119 10.14 -9.94 6.90
C GLY A 119 11.40 -10.56 6.31
N VAL A 120 11.64 -10.41 5.00
CA VAL A 120 12.79 -11.03 4.33
C VAL A 120 13.87 -10.01 3.99
N LEU A 121 13.58 -9.04 3.11
CA LEU A 121 14.64 -8.18 2.56
C LEU A 121 15.28 -7.29 3.63
N GLN A 122 14.49 -6.63 4.49
CA GLN A 122 15.03 -5.71 5.48
C GLN A 122 15.80 -6.44 6.57
N THR A 123 15.32 -7.59 7.03
CA THR A 123 16.01 -8.46 7.99
C THR A 123 17.45 -8.79 7.55
N HIS A 124 17.68 -8.98 6.25
CA HIS A 124 18.98 -9.44 5.74
C HIS A 124 19.82 -8.34 5.07
N PHE A 125 19.19 -7.36 4.43
CA PHE A 125 19.86 -6.33 3.63
C PHE A 125 19.71 -4.91 4.21
N GLY A 126 18.94 -4.77 5.29
CA GLY A 126 18.73 -3.52 6.00
C GLY A 126 17.76 -2.55 5.31
N LEU A 127 17.48 -1.46 6.02
CA LEU A 127 16.48 -0.46 5.66
C LEU A 127 16.69 0.19 4.28
N VAL A 128 17.93 0.61 3.97
CA VAL A 128 18.23 1.42 2.78
C VAL A 128 18.03 0.59 1.50
N ILE A 129 18.62 -0.61 1.43
CA ILE A 129 18.54 -1.47 0.25
C ILE A 129 17.08 -1.85 0.00
N THR A 130 16.37 -2.26 1.05
CA THR A 130 14.96 -2.63 0.98
C THR A 130 14.10 -1.48 0.47
N SER A 131 14.30 -0.26 0.99
CA SER A 131 13.52 0.91 0.60
C SER A 131 13.74 1.29 -0.87
N ILE A 132 14.97 1.13 -1.37
CA ILE A 132 15.28 1.34 -2.79
C ILE A 132 14.57 0.30 -3.66
N ILE A 133 14.66 -0.99 -3.33
CA ILE A 133 13.99 -2.06 -4.08
C ILE A 133 12.48 -1.84 -4.08
N PHE A 134 11.90 -1.51 -2.92
CA PHE A 134 10.47 -1.20 -2.77
C PHE A 134 10.04 -0.05 -3.68
N ALA A 135 10.80 1.05 -3.72
CA ALA A 135 10.48 2.16 -4.61
C ALA A 135 10.57 1.78 -6.09
N LEU A 136 11.54 0.96 -6.49
CA LEU A 136 11.74 0.54 -7.88
C LEU A 136 10.65 -0.41 -8.38
N ILE A 137 10.16 -1.34 -7.55
CA ILE A 137 9.06 -2.23 -7.95
C ILE A 137 7.74 -1.48 -8.13
N HIS A 138 7.59 -0.32 -7.47
CA HIS A 138 6.49 0.61 -7.67
C HIS A 138 6.64 1.39 -8.97
N TYR A 139 6.94 0.69 -10.07
CA TYR A 139 7.27 1.23 -11.39
C TYR A 139 6.31 2.33 -11.87
N ARG A 140 5.02 2.16 -11.59
CA ARG A 140 3.97 3.17 -11.88
C ARG A 140 4.29 4.54 -11.29
N TYR A 141 4.78 4.59 -10.05
CA TYR A 141 5.03 5.82 -9.32
C TYR A 141 6.29 6.54 -9.81
N LEU A 142 7.25 5.84 -10.44
CA LEU A 142 8.46 6.46 -11.01
C LEU A 142 8.14 7.55 -12.06
N PHE A 143 6.95 7.53 -12.66
CA PHE A 143 6.51 8.52 -13.65
C PHE A 143 5.82 9.75 -13.06
N ASN A 144 5.59 9.77 -11.75
CA ASN A 144 5.01 10.90 -11.03
C ASN A 144 5.97 11.26 -9.88
N PRO A 145 6.73 12.37 -9.99
CA PRO A 145 7.74 12.73 -8.99
C PRO A 145 7.21 12.78 -7.55
N PHE A 146 5.96 13.24 -7.38
CA PHE A 146 5.34 13.29 -6.06
C PHE A 146 5.06 11.89 -5.51
N LEU A 147 4.40 11.02 -6.30
CA LEU A 147 4.13 9.64 -5.88
C LEU A 147 5.41 8.85 -5.64
N PHE A 148 6.45 9.07 -6.45
CA PHE A 148 7.77 8.47 -6.26
C PHE A 148 8.41 8.89 -4.93
N ILE A 149 8.45 10.20 -4.63
CA ILE A 149 9.01 10.67 -3.36
C ILE A 149 8.16 10.17 -2.19
N ASN A 150 6.83 10.22 -2.31
CA ASN A 150 5.92 9.77 -1.27
C ASN A 150 6.12 8.28 -0.95
N ILE A 151 6.22 7.40 -1.96
CA ILE A 151 6.42 5.96 -1.73
C ILE A 151 7.81 5.65 -1.15
N VAL A 152 8.85 6.40 -1.53
CA VAL A 152 10.19 6.28 -0.93
C VAL A 152 10.13 6.64 0.56
N VAL A 153 9.56 7.81 0.89
CA VAL A 153 9.43 8.27 2.28
C VAL A 153 8.61 7.29 3.11
N LEU A 154 7.49 6.80 2.56
CA LEU A 154 6.64 5.81 3.22
C LEU A 154 7.39 4.50 3.47
N SER A 155 8.19 4.05 2.50
CA SER A 155 8.98 2.83 2.63
C SER A 155 10.00 2.92 3.77
N PHE A 156 10.76 4.03 3.82
CA PHE A 156 11.70 4.32 4.90
C PHE A 156 11.00 4.46 6.25
N PHE A 157 9.82 5.09 6.30
CA PHE A 157 9.08 5.25 7.53
C PHE A 157 8.58 3.91 8.09
N ILE A 158 7.92 3.09 7.27
CA ILE A 158 7.47 1.75 7.70
C ILE A 158 8.67 0.89 8.08
N GLY A 159 9.75 0.95 7.30
CA GLY A 159 10.98 0.23 7.62
C GLY A 159 11.61 0.70 8.93
N TYR A 160 11.60 2.00 9.23
CA TYR A 160 12.04 2.51 10.54
C TYR A 160 11.16 2.00 11.68
N ILE A 161 9.83 1.96 11.50
CA ILE A 161 8.91 1.35 12.47
C ILE A 161 9.26 -0.14 12.68
N TYR A 162 9.60 -0.87 11.63
CA TYR A 162 10.09 -2.25 11.74
C TYR A 162 11.37 -2.34 12.58
N GLU A 163 12.40 -1.51 12.32
CA GLU A 163 13.66 -1.50 13.08
C GLU A 163 13.45 -1.30 14.59
N ILE A 164 12.58 -0.36 14.99
CA ILE A 164 12.39 -0.03 16.41
C ILE A 164 11.42 -0.97 17.13
N THR A 165 10.56 -1.67 16.39
CA THR A 165 9.57 -2.59 16.98
C THR A 165 10.00 -4.05 16.92
N ASP A 166 10.83 -4.39 15.94
CA ASP A 166 11.26 -5.77 15.65
C ASP A 166 10.05 -6.72 15.57
N ASN A 167 8.98 -6.26 14.91
CA ASN A 167 7.72 -6.96 14.85
C ASN A 167 7.00 -6.69 13.52
N LEU A 168 6.91 -7.74 12.71
CA LEU A 168 6.32 -7.68 11.38
C LEU A 168 4.80 -7.40 11.43
N LEU A 169 4.11 -7.82 12.49
CA LEU A 169 2.67 -7.55 12.64
C LEU A 169 2.39 -6.05 12.83
N VAL A 170 3.33 -5.30 13.43
CA VAL A 170 3.20 -3.84 13.58
C VAL A 170 3.16 -3.17 12.21
N THR A 171 4.05 -3.57 11.29
CA THR A 171 4.07 -2.98 9.94
C THR A 171 2.93 -3.46 9.07
N ILE A 172 2.53 -4.74 9.17
CA ILE A 172 1.34 -5.27 8.48
C ILE A 172 0.10 -4.47 8.88
N VAL A 173 -0.13 -4.25 10.17
CA VAL A 173 -1.30 -3.48 10.64
C VAL A 173 -1.21 -2.02 10.22
N LEU A 174 -0.04 -1.39 10.33
CA LEU A 174 0.18 -0.02 9.84
C LEU A 174 -0.19 0.10 8.36
N HIS A 175 0.39 -0.74 7.51
CA HIS A 175 0.19 -0.71 6.07
C HIS A 175 -1.28 -1.02 5.71
N PHE A 176 -1.87 -2.03 6.35
CA PHE A 176 -3.29 -2.34 6.20
C PHE A 176 -4.18 -1.13 6.50
N ILE A 177 -3.93 -0.40 7.59
CA ILE A 177 -4.72 0.78 7.97
C ILE A 177 -4.61 1.87 6.89
N VAL A 178 -3.42 2.11 6.34
CA VAL A 178 -3.20 3.08 5.26
C VAL A 178 -4.02 2.71 4.02
N ASP A 179 -3.81 1.51 3.49
CA ASP A 179 -4.47 1.04 2.27
C ASP A 179 -5.99 0.97 2.43
N PHE A 180 -6.45 0.46 3.57
CA PHE A 180 -7.87 0.31 3.84
C PHE A 180 -8.57 1.66 3.91
N LEU A 181 -8.05 2.60 4.70
CA LEU A 181 -8.73 3.89 4.90
C LEU A 181 -8.68 4.77 3.64
N LEU A 182 -7.56 4.77 2.90
CA LEU A 182 -7.48 5.46 1.61
C LEU A 182 -8.40 4.83 0.57
N GLY A 183 -8.46 3.50 0.49
CA GLY A 183 -9.40 2.79 -0.39
C GLY A 183 -10.87 3.10 -0.07
N VAL A 184 -11.23 3.11 1.22
CA VAL A 184 -12.57 3.50 1.69
C VAL A 184 -12.88 4.95 1.31
N MET A 185 -11.92 5.86 1.45
CA MET A 185 -12.11 7.26 1.06
C MET A 185 -12.37 7.42 -0.44
N ILE A 186 -11.61 6.71 -1.28
CA ILE A 186 -11.81 6.71 -2.75
C ILE A 186 -13.22 6.26 -3.10
N ARG A 187 -13.71 5.19 -2.46
CA ARG A 187 -15.09 4.71 -2.63
C ARG A 187 -16.13 5.79 -2.35
N PHE A 188 -15.94 6.60 -1.31
CA PHE A 188 -16.93 7.61 -0.90
C PHE A 188 -16.73 8.98 -1.54
N SER A 189 -15.57 9.27 -2.12
CA SER A 189 -15.22 10.58 -2.69
C SER A 189 -16.17 11.02 -3.83
N ARG A 190 -16.61 10.09 -4.70
CA ARG A 190 -17.48 10.42 -5.85
C ARG A 190 -18.97 10.52 -5.52
N LYS A 191 -19.45 9.90 -4.43
CA LYS A 191 -20.86 10.04 -4.00
C LYS A 191 -21.21 11.49 -3.64
N ARG A 192 -20.21 12.30 -3.23
CA ARG A 192 -20.36 13.74 -2.95
C ARG A 192 -20.44 14.64 -4.19
N SER A 193 -19.80 14.27 -5.30
CA SER A 193 -19.86 15.06 -6.55
C SER A 193 -21.24 14.97 -7.20
N ASN A 194 -21.82 13.77 -7.31
CA ASN A 194 -23.18 13.59 -7.84
C ASN A 194 -24.28 14.18 -6.93
N GLN A 195 -24.06 14.29 -5.61
CA GLN A 195 -25.04 14.89 -4.70
C GLN A 195 -25.00 16.43 -4.66
N ARG A 196 -23.87 17.06 -5.02
CA ARG A 196 -23.77 18.53 -5.14
C ARG A 196 -24.17 19.06 -6.52
N GLY A 197 -24.09 18.23 -7.57
CA GLY A 197 -24.54 18.57 -8.93
C GLY A 197 -26.05 18.41 -9.18
N GLY A 198 -26.81 17.83 -8.26
CA GLY A 198 -28.25 17.56 -8.40
C GLY A 198 -29.19 18.63 -7.81
N LYS A 199 -28.68 19.80 -7.44
CA LYS A 199 -29.49 20.93 -6.91
C LYS A 199 -29.31 22.21 -7.72
N ILE A 200 -29.37 22.12 -9.04
CA ILE A 200 -29.64 23.28 -9.89
C ILE A 200 -30.83 22.92 -10.78
N ASN A 201 -32.01 22.86 -10.17
CA ASN A 201 -33.25 23.03 -10.91
C ASN A 201 -33.39 24.54 -11.12
N TYR A 202 -33.27 24.98 -12.37
CA TYR A 202 -33.81 26.26 -12.79
C TYR A 202 -35.32 26.07 -12.91
N GLU A 203 -36.08 26.63 -11.96
CA GLU A 203 -37.44 27.12 -12.19
C GLU A 203 -37.38 28.65 -12.30
#